data_AF-X1R002-F1
#
_entry.id   AF-X1R002-F1
#
_cell.length_a   1.000
_cell.length_b   1.000
_cell.length_c   1.000
_cell.angle_alpha   90.00
_cell.angle_beta   90.00
_cell.angle_gamma   90.00
#
_symmetry.space_group_name_H-M   'P 1'
#
loop_
_entity.id
_entity.type
_entity.pdbx_description
1 polymer ?
#
loop_
_entity_poly.entity_id
_entity_poly.type
_entity_poly.pdbx_seq_one_letter_code
_entity_poly.pdbx_strand_id
1 'polypeptide(L)'
;MSDEENYNKQVKEDKVGNLLGKTTTHSVQVQFSDPTIERNSYFVIYGEKDEEGIRTYYVLNIEKLWSESKGMLADLKVCGDRPKRPFEIGSEVYRA
;
A
#
# COMPACT_ATOMS: atom_id res chain seq x y z
N MET A 1 10.31 -28.17 -17.50
CA MET A 1 8.89 -28.47 -17.17
C MET A 1 8.91 -29.09 -15.79
N SER A 2 8.49 -28.46 -14.70
CA SER A 2 7.69 -27.26 -14.54
C SER A 2 8.12 -26.56 -13.24
N ASP A 3 8.66 -25.35 -13.35
CA ASP A 3 9.02 -24.49 -12.22
C ASP A 3 7.79 -23.73 -11.74
N GLU A 4 6.78 -24.46 -11.29
CA GLU A 4 5.60 -23.92 -10.63
C GLU A 4 5.64 -24.38 -9.17
N GLU A 5 5.16 -23.54 -8.25
CA GLU A 5 5.02 -23.82 -6.80
C GLU A 5 6.20 -23.46 -5.89
N ASN A 6 6.56 -22.17 -5.81
CA ASN A 6 6.86 -21.56 -4.49
C ASN A 6 6.86 -20.02 -4.45
N TYR A 7 5.90 -19.36 -5.10
CA TYR A 7 5.66 -17.92 -4.92
C TYR A 7 4.88 -17.59 -3.64
N ASN A 8 4.95 -18.46 -2.63
CA ASN A 8 4.51 -18.16 -1.27
C ASN A 8 5.69 -17.65 -0.43
N LYS A 9 6.57 -16.83 -1.05
CA LYS A 9 7.50 -16.00 -0.29
C LYS A 9 6.60 -15.06 0.52
N GLN A 10 6.45 -15.37 1.79
CA GLN A 10 6.25 -14.41 2.86
C GLN A 10 7.21 -13.25 2.59
N VAL A 11 6.75 -12.27 1.83
CA VAL A 11 7.40 -10.98 1.72
C VAL A 11 7.47 -10.55 3.18
N LYS A 12 8.68 -10.39 3.70
CA LYS A 12 8.86 -9.70 4.97
C LYS A 12 8.23 -8.35 4.75
N GLU A 13 6.99 -8.24 5.15
CA GLU A 13 6.14 -7.09 4.99
C GLU A 13 6.71 -6.06 5.97
N ASP A 14 7.77 -5.35 5.55
CA ASP A 14 8.26 -4.16 6.24
C ASP A 14 7.14 -3.13 6.13
N LYS A 15 6.22 -3.22 7.09
CA LYS A 15 5.10 -2.31 7.25
C LYS A 15 5.65 -0.91 7.34
N VAL A 16 5.36 -0.11 6.33
CA VAL A 16 5.88 1.25 6.23
C VAL A 16 4.95 2.26 6.90
N GLY A 17 3.67 1.93 7.08
CA GLY A 17 2.70 2.82 7.68
C GLY A 17 1.27 2.33 7.64
N ASN A 18 0.37 3.22 8.04
CA ASN A 18 -1.06 2.99 8.06
C ASN A 18 -1.78 4.09 7.28
N LEU A 19 -2.84 3.71 6.56
CA LEU A 19 -3.71 4.66 5.89
C LEU A 19 -4.38 5.59 6.89
N LEU A 20 -4.38 6.88 6.60
CA LEU A 20 -5.03 7.92 7.38
C LEU A 20 -6.10 8.63 6.56
N GLY A 21 -7.13 9.10 7.26
CA GLY A 21 -8.08 10.07 6.71
C GLY A 21 -9.03 9.49 5.67
N LYS A 22 -9.45 10.34 4.72
CA LYS A 22 -10.38 9.96 3.65
C LYS A 22 -9.62 9.26 2.53
N THR A 23 -9.74 7.95 2.48
CA THR A 23 -9.32 7.15 1.34
C THR A 23 -10.31 7.36 0.19
N THR A 24 -9.80 7.52 -1.02
CA THR A 24 -10.62 7.45 -2.24
C THR A 24 -10.16 6.24 -3.06
N THR A 25 -10.84 5.97 -4.17
CA THR A 25 -10.47 4.90 -5.11
C THR A 25 -9.20 5.21 -5.92
N HIS A 26 -8.71 6.44 -5.90
CA HIS A 26 -7.57 6.86 -6.72
C HIS A 26 -6.42 7.44 -5.90
N SER A 27 -6.73 8.05 -4.75
CA SER A 27 -5.75 8.60 -3.82
C SER A 27 -6.02 8.14 -2.40
N VAL A 28 -4.95 7.83 -1.69
CA VAL A 28 -4.99 7.51 -0.27
C VAL A 28 -3.90 8.28 0.45
N GLN A 29 -4.20 8.70 1.67
CA GLN A 29 -3.21 9.34 2.50
C GLN A 29 -2.64 8.30 3.47
N VAL A 30 -1.33 8.30 3.66
CA VAL A 30 -0.64 7.41 4.59
C VAL A 30 0.23 8.22 5.53
N GLN A 31 0.33 7.79 6.78
CA GLN A 31 1.39 8.21 7.67
C GLN A 31 2.42 7.12 7.74
N PHE A 32 3.62 7.46 7.30
CA PHE A 32 4.76 6.58 7.37
C PHE A 32 5.37 6.62 8.76
N SER A 33 5.62 5.42 9.29
CA SER A 33 6.39 5.23 10.53
C SER A 33 7.89 5.18 10.24
N ASP A 34 8.25 4.78 9.02
CA ASP A 34 9.65 4.62 8.61
C ASP A 34 10.18 5.89 7.91
N PRO A 35 11.27 6.51 8.40
CA PRO A 35 11.84 7.71 7.82
C PRO A 35 12.69 7.47 6.57
N THR A 36 12.95 6.21 6.19
CA THR A 36 13.80 5.85 5.02
C THR A 36 13.05 5.87 3.69
N ILE A 37 11.81 6.37 3.70
CA ILE A 37 10.94 6.36 2.54
C ILE A 37 11.31 7.47 1.56
N GLU A 38 11.68 7.03 0.37
CA GLU A 38 11.99 7.90 -0.75
C GLU A 38 10.78 8.09 -1.67
N ARG A 39 10.72 9.24 -2.35
CA ARG A 39 9.61 9.60 -3.24
C ARG A 39 9.39 8.64 -4.41
N ASN A 40 10.42 7.90 -4.83
CA ASN A 40 10.35 6.93 -5.92
C ASN A 40 10.01 5.50 -5.44
N SER A 41 9.69 5.34 -4.16
CA SER A 41 9.30 4.05 -3.62
C SER A 41 7.90 3.67 -4.08
N TYR A 42 7.71 2.37 -4.32
CA TYR A 42 6.40 1.78 -4.58
C TYR A 42 5.87 1.12 -3.32
N PHE A 43 4.55 1.15 -3.17
CA PHE A 43 3.84 0.64 -2.02
C PHE A 43 2.77 -0.35 -2.46
N VAL A 44 2.42 -1.26 -1.58
CA VAL A 44 1.38 -2.25 -1.79
C VAL A 44 0.39 -2.17 -0.65
N ILE A 45 -0.89 -2.19 -1.01
CA ILE A 45 -2.00 -2.35 -0.06
C ILE A 45 -2.78 -3.58 -0.48
N TYR A 46 -2.97 -4.49 0.47
CA TYR A 46 -3.82 -5.65 0.28
C TYR A 46 -5.26 -5.26 0.55
N GLY A 47 -6.12 -5.48 -0.44
CA GLY A 47 -7.56 -5.34 -0.31
C GLY A 47 -8.22 -6.58 0.30
N GLU A 48 -9.54 -6.67 0.13
CA GLU A 48 -10.33 -7.81 0.60
C GLU A 48 -9.83 -9.12 -0.03
N LYS A 49 -9.94 -10.19 0.77
CA LYS A 49 -9.67 -11.56 0.32
C LYS A 49 -10.93 -12.03 -0.40
N ASP A 50 -10.82 -12.32 -1.69
CA ASP A 50 -11.93 -12.89 -2.46
C ASP A 50 -12.23 -14.33 -1.98
N GLU A 51 -13.38 -14.87 -2.38
CA GLU A 51 -13.88 -16.20 -1.98
C GLU A 51 -12.91 -17.35 -2.33
N GLU A 52 -12.04 -17.14 -3.33
CA GLU A 52 -10.97 -18.08 -3.75
C GLU A 52 -9.68 -17.95 -2.93
N GLY A 53 -9.66 -17.06 -1.94
CA GLY A 53 -8.53 -16.84 -1.05
C GLY A 53 -7.40 -16.01 -1.62
N ILE A 54 -7.57 -15.46 -2.82
CA ILE A 54 -6.66 -14.50 -3.45
C ILE A 54 -6.87 -13.13 -2.79
N ARG A 55 -5.79 -12.55 -2.26
CA ARG A 55 -5.81 -11.17 -1.79
C ARG A 55 -5.48 -10.27 -2.97
N THR A 56 -6.46 -9.47 -3.40
CA THR A 56 -6.18 -8.45 -4.42
C THR A 56 -5.21 -7.44 -3.82
N TYR A 57 -4.08 -7.22 -4.49
CA TYR A 57 -3.11 -6.22 -4.07
C TYR A 57 -3.16 -5.04 -5.03
N TYR A 58 -2.98 -3.84 -4.48
CA TYR A 58 -2.97 -2.60 -5.24
C TYR A 58 -1.61 -1.95 -5.04
N VAL A 59 -0.97 -1.62 -6.15
CA VAL A 59 0.31 -0.91 -6.13
C VAL A 59 0.02 0.59 -6.09
N LEU A 60 0.75 1.32 -5.25
CA LEU A 60 0.64 2.76 -5.14
C LEU A 60 2.01 3.42 -5.26
N ASN A 61 2.00 4.65 -5.78
CA ASN A 61 3.17 5.51 -5.84
C ASN A 61 2.94 6.81 -5.05
N ILE A 62 4.02 7.42 -4.58
CA ILE A 62 3.94 8.71 -3.90
C ILE A 62 3.67 9.82 -4.91
N GLU A 63 2.54 10.52 -4.76
CA GLU A 63 2.24 11.75 -5.50
C GLU A 63 2.85 12.95 -4.77
N LYS A 64 2.65 13.02 -3.45
CA LYS A 64 3.18 14.07 -2.58
C LYS A 64 3.70 13.46 -1.27
N LEU A 65 4.83 13.98 -0.81
CA LEU A 65 5.47 13.58 0.45
C LEU A 65 5.80 14.86 1.22
N TRP A 66 5.41 14.92 2.48
CA TRP A 66 5.77 16.04 3.36
C TRP A 66 5.93 15.56 4.79
N SER A 67 6.76 16.28 5.54
CA SER A 67 6.96 16.03 6.96
C SER A 67 6.05 16.95 7.77
N GLU A 68 5.33 16.39 8.73
CA GLU A 68 4.48 17.12 9.67
C GLU A 68 4.95 16.81 11.10
N SER A 69 4.51 17.59 12.09
CA SER A 69 4.98 17.46 13.48
C SER A 69 4.78 16.06 14.11
N LYS A 70 3.91 15.23 13.51
CA LYS A 70 3.57 13.88 13.96
C LYS A 70 4.24 12.76 13.15
N GLY A 71 5.00 13.08 12.10
CA GLY A 71 5.66 12.10 11.24
C GLY A 71 5.64 12.48 9.77
N MET A 72 6.04 11.55 8.90
CA MET A 72 6.05 11.75 7.46
C MET A 72 4.69 11.35 6.89
N LEU A 73 4.02 12.26 6.20
CA LEU A 73 2.76 12.01 5.51
C LEU A 73 3.00 11.98 4.01
N ALA A 74 2.24 11.12 3.34
CA ALA A 74 2.22 11.09 1.89
C ALA A 74 0.82 10.90 1.34
N ASP A 75 0.57 11.57 0.22
CA ASP A 75 -0.51 11.21 -0.68
C ASP A 75 0.03 10.17 -1.65
N LEU A 76 -0.54 8.97 -1.58
CA LEU A 76 -0.29 7.87 -2.49
C LEU A 76 -1.39 7.83 -3.55
N LYS A 77 -1.00 7.50 -4.78
CA LYS A 77 -1.91 7.31 -5.90
C LYS A 77 -1.88 5.86 -6.33
N VAL A 78 -3.06 5.29 -6.57
CA VAL A 78 -3.18 3.90 -7.05
C VAL A 78 -2.68 3.83 -8.49
N CYS A 79 -1.74 2.92 -8.74
CA CYS A 79 -1.22 2.61 -10.06
C CYS A 79 -2.02 1.46 -10.69
N GLY A 80 -2.54 1.68 -11.90
CA GLY A 80 -3.30 0.67 -12.64
C GLY A 80 -4.78 0.63 -12.25
N ASP A 81 -5.28 -0.57 -11.97
CA ASP A 81 -6.69 -0.80 -11.67
C ASP A 81 -7.06 -0.22 -10.30
N ARG A 82 -8.09 0.61 -10.32
CA ARG A 82 -8.61 1.24 -9.10
C ARG A 82 -9.47 0.24 -8.34
N PRO A 83 -9.36 0.18 -7.01
CA PRO A 83 -10.26 -0.64 -6.22
C PRO A 83 -11.70 -0.17 -6.42
N LYS A 84 -12.63 -1.14 -6.45
CA LYS A 84 -14.08 -0.86 -6.58
C LYS A 84 -14.63 -0.08 -5.39
N ARG A 85 -13.97 -0.18 -4.24
CA ARG A 85 -14.32 0.51 -2.99
C ARG A 85 -13.09 1.26 -2.46
N PRO A 86 -13.28 2.38 -1.73
CA PRO A 86 -12.18 3.00 -1.00
C PRO A 86 -11.55 2.01 -0.03
N PHE A 87 -10.25 2.13 0.20
CA PHE A 87 -9.55 1.34 1.21
C PHE A 87 -10.05 1.68 2.62
N GLU A 88 -9.97 0.73 3.54
CA GLU A 88 -10.35 1.02 4.92
C GLU A 88 -9.34 1.96 5.60
N ILE A 89 -9.86 2.83 6.46
CA ILE A 89 -9.00 3.70 7.27
C ILE A 89 -8.23 2.81 8.23
N GLY A 90 -6.90 2.98 8.29
CA GLY A 90 -6.03 2.16 9.10
C GLY A 90 -5.47 0.91 8.40
N SER A 91 -5.85 0.63 7.14
CA SER A 91 -5.23 -0.44 6.36
C SER A 91 -3.71 -0.29 6.34
N GLU A 92 -3.02 -1.43 6.43
CA GLU A 92 -1.57 -1.48 6.48
C GLU A 92 -1.00 -1.31 5.08
N VAL A 93 0.04 -0.48 4.99
CA VAL A 93 0.76 -0.22 3.75
C VAL A 93 2.13 -0.86 3.86
N TYR A 94 2.51 -1.56 2.81
CA TYR A 94 3.74 -2.33 2.72
C TYR A 94 4.62 -1.77 1.61
N ARG A 95 5.93 -1.93 1.73
CA ARG A 95 6.86 -1.64 0.65
C ARG A 95 6.79 -2.75 -0.40
N ALA A 96 6.73 -2.36 -1.68
CA ALA A 96 6.77 -3.30 -2.82
C ALA A 96 8.15 -3.92 -3.02
#